data_AF-A0ABD0JIA9-F1
#
_entry.id   AF-A0ABD0JIA9-F1
#
_cell.length_a   1.000
_cell.length_b   1.000
_cell.length_c   1.000
_cell.angle_alpha   90.00
_cell.angle_beta   90.00
_cell.angle_gamma   90.00
#
_symmetry.space_group_name_H-M   'P 1'
#
loop_
_entity.id
_entity.type
_entity.pdbx_description
1 polymer ?
#
loop_
_entity_poly.entity_id
_entity_poly.type
_entity_poly.pdbx_seq_one_letter_code
_entity_poly.pdbx_strand_id
1 'polypeptide(L)'
;MRRNHNYKGGLRLKCTVCDKKFVTLKELHSHVNTVHFKIKPYKCSACNATFSHERSTKRQRHVCKPKQPSLHECQTCGKQFYKRADLEQHLHTHDEKPKFSCARCAGLFKHASSLKRHQKLRCSVKE
;
A
#
# COMPACT_ATOMS: atom_id res chain seq x y z
N MET A 1 17.42 -8.85 16.73
CA MET A 1 18.61 -8.59 17.55
C MET A 1 18.45 -7.25 18.27
N ARG A 2 18.09 -7.26 19.56
CA ARG A 2 17.92 -6.05 20.38
C ARG A 2 19.27 -5.74 21.03
N ARG A 3 19.93 -4.65 20.61
CA ARG A 3 21.15 -4.18 21.28
C ARG A 3 20.75 -3.25 22.42
N ASN A 4 20.78 -3.79 23.64
CA ASN A 4 20.82 -3.02 24.87
C ASN A 4 22.15 -2.25 24.90
N HIS A 5 22.11 -0.93 24.75
CA HIS A 5 23.20 -0.08 25.18
C HIS A 5 22.82 0.60 26.50
N ASN A 6 23.23 -0.06 27.57
CA ASN A 6 23.42 0.54 28.87
C ASN A 6 24.64 1.49 28.77
N TYR A 7 24.41 2.80 28.74
CA TYR A 7 25.44 3.80 29.00
C TYR A 7 24.94 4.75 30.09
N LYS A 8 25.42 4.53 31.32
CA LYS A 8 25.43 5.51 32.40
C LYS A 8 26.41 6.65 32.09
N GLY A 9 26.14 7.43 31.05
CA GLY A 9 26.84 8.69 30.74
C GLY A 9 25.86 9.84 30.95
N GLY A 10 25.97 10.57 32.07
CA GLY A 10 25.06 11.67 32.39
C GLY A 10 24.97 12.68 31.23
N LEU A 11 23.77 13.19 30.96
CA LEU A 11 23.55 14.22 29.95
C LEU A 11 24.40 15.46 30.31
N ARG A 12 25.48 15.70 29.57
CA ARG A 12 26.42 16.80 29.86
C ARG A 12 26.22 18.03 28.97
N LEU A 13 25.72 17.83 27.75
CA LEU A 13 25.71 18.88 26.73
C LEU A 13 24.37 19.61 26.76
N LYS A 14 24.36 20.87 27.19
CA LYS A 14 23.16 21.73 27.25
C LYS A 14 22.99 22.50 25.94
N CYS A 15 21.75 22.65 25.48
CA CYS A 15 21.44 23.59 24.42
C CYS A 15 21.66 25.03 24.89
N THR A 16 22.21 25.87 24.01
CA THR A 16 22.43 27.30 24.30
C THR A 16 21.17 28.13 24.19
N VAL A 17 20.12 27.60 23.54
CA VAL A 17 18.86 28.29 23.26
C VAL A 17 17.71 27.80 24.15
N CYS A 18 17.82 26.60 24.74
CA CYS A 18 16.83 26.05 25.67
C CYS A 18 17.45 25.14 26.73
N ASP A 19 16.67 24.70 27.72
CA ASP A 19 17.18 23.88 28.82
C ASP A 19 17.36 22.38 28.52
N LYS A 20 17.19 21.96 27.25
CA LYS A 20 17.38 20.56 26.87
C LYS A 20 18.84 20.15 26.95
N LYS A 21 19.06 18.94 27.47
CA LYS A 21 20.38 18.33 27.60
C LYS A 21 20.47 17.08 26.73
N PHE A 22 21.67 16.78 26.26
CA PHE A 22 21.96 15.69 25.34
C PHE A 22 23.19 14.90 25.80
N VAL A 23 23.26 13.64 25.37
CA VAL A 23 24.38 12.75 25.69
C VAL A 23 25.52 12.96 24.70
N THR A 24 25.19 13.24 23.42
CA THR A 24 26.18 13.42 22.35
C THR A 24 26.06 14.77 21.65
N LEU A 25 27.18 15.25 21.09
CA LEU A 25 27.21 16.49 20.31
C LEU A 25 26.34 16.40 19.05
N LYS A 26 26.27 15.22 18.43
CA LYS A 26 25.42 14.96 17.26
C LYS A 26 23.94 15.19 17.58
N GLU A 27 23.47 14.73 18.73
CA GLU A 27 22.09 14.95 19.16
C GLU A 27 21.82 16.42 19.47
N LEU A 28 22.75 17.12 20.13
CA LEU A 28 22.64 18.55 20.39
C LEU A 28 22.60 19.36 19.08
N HIS A 29 23.51 19.11 18.14
CA HIS A 29 23.53 19.79 16.84
C HIS A 29 22.26 19.52 16.03
N SER A 30 21.80 18.27 16.00
CA SER A 30 20.55 17.92 15.34
C SER A 30 19.36 18.65 15.98
N HIS A 31 19.31 18.71 17.30
CA HIS A 31 18.28 19.45 18.03
C HIS A 31 18.29 20.94 17.69
N VAL A 32 19.45 21.59 17.77
CA VAL A 32 19.59 23.02 17.49
C VAL A 32 19.16 23.33 16.05
N ASN A 33 19.65 22.56 15.09
CA ASN A 33 19.31 22.75 13.69
C ASN A 33 17.83 22.53 13.41
N THR A 34 17.21 21.48 13.96
CA THR A 34 15.84 21.11 13.62
C THR A 34 14.78 21.86 14.43
N VAL A 35 15.07 22.21 15.68
CA VAL A 35 14.10 22.83 16.61
C VAL A 35 14.21 24.35 16.61
N HIS A 36 15.43 24.90 16.63
CA HIS A 36 15.64 26.34 16.71
C HIS A 36 15.78 26.97 15.32
N PHE A 37 16.63 26.42 14.46
CA PHE A 37 16.84 26.96 13.11
C PHE A 37 15.91 26.37 12.03
N LYS A 38 15.07 25.39 12.39
CA LYS A 38 14.12 24.71 11.49
C LYS A 38 14.76 24.13 10.21
N ILE A 39 16.06 23.86 10.26
CA ILE A 39 16.81 23.22 9.18
C ILE A 39 16.34 21.77 9.06
N LYS A 40 16.04 21.38 7.82
CA LYS A 40 15.61 20.03 7.45
C LYS A 40 16.68 19.42 6.54
N PRO A 41 17.77 18.89 7.11
CA PRO A 41 18.97 18.55 6.33
C PRO A 41 18.75 17.34 5.41
N TYR A 42 17.68 16.57 5.61
CA TYR A 42 17.43 15.37 4.83
C TYR A 42 16.44 15.67 3.70
N LYS A 43 16.95 15.80 2.47
CA LYS A 43 16.13 15.96 1.25
C LYS A 43 15.78 14.60 0.65
N CYS A 44 14.54 14.44 0.19
CA CYS A 44 14.17 13.29 -0.62
C CYS A 44 14.84 13.38 -2.00
N SER A 45 15.41 12.28 -2.50
CA SER A 45 16.01 12.26 -3.84
C SER A 45 14.97 12.16 -4.96
N ALA A 46 13.74 11.75 -4.63
CA ALA A 46 12.66 11.50 -5.60
C ALA A 46 11.57 12.59 -5.60
N CYS A 47 11.62 13.55 -4.66
CA CYS A 47 10.72 14.70 -4.63
C CYS A 47 11.38 15.86 -3.87
N ASN A 48 10.78 17.05 -3.89
CA ASN A 48 11.33 18.22 -3.20
C ASN A 48 11.05 18.25 -1.67
N ALA A 49 10.52 17.17 -1.09
CA ALA A 49 10.24 17.12 0.35
C ALA A 49 11.53 17.07 1.18
N THR A 50 11.59 17.89 2.22
CA THR A 50 12.69 17.96 3.19
C THR A 50 12.24 17.54 4.58
N PHE A 51 13.13 16.90 5.34
CA PHE A 51 12.83 16.32 6.65
C PHE A 51 13.92 16.61 7.68
N SER A 52 13.52 16.67 8.94
CA SER A 52 14.42 16.81 10.09
C SER A 52 15.16 15.53 10.46
N HIS A 53 14.71 14.37 9.96
CA HIS A 53 15.29 13.06 10.28
C HIS A 53 15.39 12.17 9.05
N GLU A 54 16.49 11.41 8.93
CA GLU A 54 16.75 10.49 7.83
C GLU A 54 15.65 9.41 7.68
N ARG A 55 15.20 8.85 8.80
CA ARG A 55 14.11 7.87 8.87
C ARG A 55 12.82 8.36 8.22
N SER A 56 12.54 9.67 8.29
CA SER A 56 11.38 10.27 7.62
C SER A 56 11.57 10.30 6.10
N THR A 57 12.78 10.63 5.62
CA THR A 57 13.12 10.59 4.19
C THR A 57 13.07 9.18 3.62
N LYS A 58 13.55 8.17 4.37
CA LYS A 58 13.44 6.77 3.98
C LYS A 58 11.99 6.34 3.81
N ARG A 59 11.12 6.71 4.75
CA ARG A 59 9.66 6.48 4.66
C ARG A 59 9.05 7.18 3.44
N GLN A 60 9.38 8.46 3.22
CA GLN A 60 8.89 9.23 2.08
C GLN A 60 9.24 8.56 0.74
N ARG A 61 10.42 7.94 0.64
CA ARG A 61 10.85 7.23 -0.57
C ARG A 61 9.88 6.12 -0.99
N HIS A 62 9.21 5.45 -0.05
CA HIS A 62 8.19 4.45 -0.37
C HIS A 62 6.92 5.06 -0.97
N VAL A 63 6.60 6.30 -0.62
CA VAL A 63 5.46 7.05 -1.17
C VAL A 63 5.81 7.66 -2.53
N CYS A 64 7.06 8.09 -2.71
CA CYS A 64 7.54 8.62 -4.00
C CYS A 64 7.69 7.56 -5.08
N LYS A 65 7.78 6.26 -4.73
CA LYS A 65 7.63 5.21 -5.73
C LYS A 65 6.19 5.30 -6.25
N PRO A 66 5.96 5.48 -7.57
CA PRO A 66 4.63 5.30 -8.10
C PRO A 66 4.17 3.91 -7.66
N LYS A 67 3.04 3.85 -6.95
CA LYS A 67 2.26 2.61 -6.90
C LYS A 67 1.77 2.44 -8.33
N GLN A 68 2.57 1.81 -9.20
CA GLN A 68 1.96 1.22 -10.38
C GLN A 68 0.85 0.32 -9.84
N PRO A 69 -0.41 0.50 -10.26
CA PRO A 69 -1.35 -0.59 -10.11
C PRO A 69 -0.71 -1.74 -10.88
N SER A 70 -0.35 -2.82 -10.18
CA SER A 70 0.04 -4.05 -10.85
C SER A 70 -1.20 -4.56 -11.58
N LEU A 71 -1.38 -4.10 -12.81
CA LEU A 71 -2.49 -4.51 -13.64
C LEU A 71 -2.30 -5.98 -13.98
N HIS A 72 -3.38 -6.73 -13.87
CA HIS A 72 -3.44 -8.12 -14.27
C HIS A 72 -3.92 -8.19 -15.72
N GLU A 73 -3.08 -8.70 -16.61
CA GLU A 73 -3.36 -8.75 -18.04
C GLU A 73 -3.91 -10.12 -18.47
N CYS A 74 -4.98 -10.10 -19.24
CA CYS A 74 -5.48 -11.28 -19.95
C CYS A 74 -4.55 -11.61 -21.12
N GLN A 75 -3.86 -12.75 -21.06
CA GLN A 75 -2.96 -13.18 -22.12
C GLN A 75 -3.69 -13.58 -23.43
N THR A 76 -5.01 -13.77 -23.38
CA THR A 76 -5.82 -14.11 -24.55
C THR A 76 -6.21 -12.89 -25.38
N CYS A 77 -6.42 -11.72 -24.76
CA CYS A 77 -6.92 -10.53 -25.48
C CYS A 77 -6.25 -9.20 -25.07
N GLY A 78 -5.27 -9.22 -24.18
CA GLY A 78 -4.52 -8.04 -23.72
C GLY A 78 -5.29 -7.11 -22.77
N LYS A 79 -6.53 -7.43 -22.38
CA LYS A 79 -7.29 -6.59 -21.43
C LYS A 79 -6.65 -6.58 -20.04
N GLN A 80 -6.59 -5.40 -19.43
CA GLN A 80 -5.95 -5.18 -18.14
C GLN A 80 -6.98 -4.90 -17.04
N PHE A 81 -6.73 -5.48 -15.86
CA PHE A 81 -7.63 -5.42 -14.70
C PHE A 81 -6.88 -5.00 -13.44
N TYR A 82 -7.51 -4.18 -12.60
CA TYR A 82 -6.91 -3.74 -11.32
C TYR A 82 -6.92 -4.82 -10.23
N LYS A 83 -7.83 -5.80 -10.31
CA LYS A 83 -7.95 -6.89 -9.35
C LYS A 83 -7.82 -8.23 -10.05
N ARG A 84 -7.14 -9.18 -9.40
CA ARG A 84 -7.05 -10.56 -9.90
C ARG A 84 -8.43 -11.21 -10.07
N ALA A 85 -9.36 -10.99 -9.14
CA ALA A 85 -10.71 -11.56 -9.22
C ALA A 85 -11.47 -11.11 -10.49
N ASP A 86 -11.24 -9.88 -10.93
CA ASP A 86 -11.88 -9.35 -12.15
C ASP A 86 -11.28 -9.99 -13.41
N LEU A 87 -9.96 -10.23 -13.43
CA LEU A 87 -9.30 -11.01 -14.49
C LEU A 87 -9.83 -12.45 -14.54
N GLU A 88 -9.87 -13.15 -13.40
CA GLU A 88 -10.38 -14.53 -13.33
C GLU A 88 -11.83 -14.62 -13.82
N GLN A 89 -12.68 -13.66 -13.43
CA GLN A 89 -14.05 -13.58 -13.96
C GLN A 89 -14.05 -13.34 -15.47
N HIS A 90 -13.21 -12.43 -15.97
CA HIS A 90 -13.11 -12.15 -17.39
C HIS A 90 -12.66 -13.37 -18.22
N LEU A 91 -11.76 -14.22 -17.70
CA LEU A 91 -11.34 -15.44 -18.41
C LEU A 91 -12.51 -16.37 -18.76
N HIS A 92 -13.60 -16.36 -17.98
CA HIS A 92 -14.82 -17.11 -18.30
C HIS A 92 -15.57 -16.59 -19.52
N THR A 93 -15.26 -15.38 -20.00
CA THR A 93 -15.87 -14.84 -21.22
C THR A 93 -15.25 -15.45 -22.49
N HIS A 94 -14.01 -15.94 -22.40
CA HIS A 94 -13.32 -16.67 -23.47
C HIS A 94 -13.75 -18.14 -23.54
N ASP A 95 -14.20 -18.72 -22.43
CA ASP A 95 -14.87 -20.02 -22.44
C ASP A 95 -16.28 -19.88 -23.03
N GLU A 96 -16.50 -20.41 -24.24
CA GLU A 96 -17.81 -20.38 -24.90
C GLU A 96 -18.85 -21.28 -24.22
N LYS A 97 -18.41 -22.19 -23.33
CA LYS A 97 -19.29 -23.12 -22.62
C LYS A 97 -19.81 -22.51 -21.31
N PRO A 98 -21.13 -22.39 -21.12
CA PRO A 98 -21.69 -22.03 -19.83
C PRO A 98 -21.35 -23.11 -18.80
N LYS A 99 -20.61 -22.72 -17.74
CA LYS A 99 -20.15 -23.64 -16.68
C LYS A 99 -21.20 -23.89 -15.60
N PHE A 100 -22.24 -23.06 -15.54
CA PHE A 100 -23.25 -23.11 -14.49
C PHE A 100 -24.64 -23.28 -15.10
N SER A 101 -25.34 -24.35 -14.73
CA SER A 101 -26.72 -24.60 -15.11
C SER A 101 -27.66 -24.44 -13.91
N CYS A 102 -28.89 -24.01 -14.17
CA CYS A 102 -29.93 -24.04 -13.15
C CYS A 102 -30.54 -25.44 -13.08
N ALA A 103 -30.64 -26.03 -11.87
CA ALA A 103 -31.25 -27.35 -11.71
C ALA A 103 -32.78 -27.36 -11.89
N ARG A 104 -33.42 -26.18 -11.90
CA ARG A 104 -34.89 -26.03 -11.95
C ARG A 104 -35.40 -25.57 -13.32
N CYS A 105 -34.55 -25.00 -14.17
CA CYS A 105 -34.89 -24.56 -15.52
C CYS A 105 -33.68 -24.72 -16.43
N ALA A 106 -33.86 -24.80 -17.76
CA ALA A 106 -32.77 -24.94 -18.74
C ALA A 106 -31.86 -23.69 -18.88
N GLY A 107 -31.82 -22.81 -17.87
CA GLY A 107 -31.00 -21.61 -17.85
C GLY A 107 -29.51 -21.95 -17.71
N LEU A 108 -28.71 -21.43 -18.64
CA LEU A 108 -27.26 -21.60 -18.69
C LEU A 108 -26.56 -20.27 -18.41
N PHE A 109 -25.53 -20.30 -17.57
CA PHE A 109 -24.83 -19.12 -17.09
C PHE A 109 -23.30 -19.29 -17.14
N LYS A 110 -22.61 -18.21 -17.50
CA LYS A 110 -21.13 -18.15 -17.52
C LYS A 110 -20.51 -17.89 -16.13
N HIS A 111 -21.29 -17.36 -15.17
CA HIS A 111 -20.80 -17.01 -13.83
C HIS A 111 -21.74 -17.49 -12.72
N ALA A 112 -21.17 -17.91 -11.58
CA ALA A 112 -21.92 -18.36 -10.41
C ALA A 112 -22.81 -17.26 -9.80
N SER A 113 -22.34 -16.00 -9.81
CA SER A 113 -23.13 -14.85 -9.33
C SER A 113 -24.39 -14.62 -10.17
N SER A 114 -24.30 -14.82 -11.48
CA SER A 114 -25.43 -14.73 -12.40
C SER A 114 -26.47 -15.83 -12.13
N LEU A 115 -26.04 -17.08 -11.94
CA LEU A 115 -26.92 -18.17 -11.54
C LEU A 115 -27.59 -17.89 -10.18
N LYS A 116 -26.82 -17.45 -9.19
CA LYS A 116 -27.34 -17.14 -7.84
C LYS A 116 -28.39 -16.03 -7.87
N ARG A 117 -28.17 -14.99 -8.67
CA ARG A 117 -29.15 -13.92 -8.88
C ARG A 117 -30.41 -14.44 -9.57
N HIS A 118 -30.23 -15.26 -10.62
CA HIS A 118 -31.34 -15.90 -11.32
C HIS A 118 -32.19 -16.79 -10.40
N GLN A 119 -31.57 -17.59 -9.52
CA GLN A 119 -32.28 -18.40 -8.54
C GLN A 119 -33.06 -17.56 -7.53
N LYS A 120 -32.50 -16.42 -7.10
CA LYS A 120 -33.17 -15.49 -6.17
C LYS A 120 -34.38 -14.79 -6.77
N LEU A 121 -34.32 -14.43 -8.06
CA LEU A 121 -35.39 -13.67 -8.74
C LEU A 121 -36.52 -14.55 -9.30
N ARG A 122 -36.67 -15.78 -8.78
CA ARG A 122 -37.59 -16.83 -9.25
C ARG A 122 -37.29 -17.27 -10.69
N CYS A 123 -36.43 -18.29 -10.82
CA CYS A 123 -36.30 -19.12 -12.03
C CYS A 123 -37.71 -19.53 -12.50
N SER A 124 -38.13 -18.98 -13.64
CA SER A 124 -39.38 -19.34 -14.29
C SER A 124 -39.19 -20.74 -14.88
N VAL A 125 -39.87 -21.72 -14.30
CA VAL A 125 -39.97 -23.06 -14.89
C VAL A 125 -40.74 -22.87 -16.18
N LYS A 126 -40.12 -23.20 -17.32
CA LYS A 126 -40.87 -23.34 -18.57
C LYS A 126 -41.46 -24.73 -18.53
N GLU A 127 -42.77 -24.81 -18.37
CA GLU A 127 -43.55 -26.01 -18.68
C GLU A 127 -43.65 -26.21 -20.19
#